data_AF-A0A536Z8W8-F1
#
_entry.id   AF-A0A536Z8W8-F1
#
_cell.length_a   1.000
_cell.length_b   1.000
_cell.length_c   1.000
_cell.angle_alpha   90.00
_cell.angle_beta   90.00
_cell.angle_gamma   90.00
#
_symmetry.space_group_name_H-M   'P 1'
#
loop_
_entity.id
_entity.type
_entity.pdbx_description
1 polymer ?
#
loop_
_entity_poly.entity_id
_entity_poly.type
_entity_poly.pdbx_seq_one_letter_code
_entity_poly.pdbx_strand_id
1 'polypeptide(L)' 'MPEESELRLTEIKLAGFKSFVDPVTIATPGQLVGIVGPNGCGKSNVIDAVRWVLGESKASALRG' A
#
# COMPACT_ATOMS: atom_id res chain seq x y z
N MET A 1 14.22 26.96 8.58
CA MET A 1 14.39 26.14 7.36
C MET A 1 13.00 25.77 6.92
N PRO A 2 12.53 26.19 5.72
CA PRO A 2 11.23 25.74 5.26
C PRO A 2 11.36 24.23 5.00
N GLU A 3 10.67 23.43 5.79
CA GLU A 3 10.52 22.00 5.54
C GLU A 3 9.68 21.90 4.25
N GLU A 4 10.32 21.46 3.16
CA GLU A 4 9.65 21.23 1.88
C GLU A 4 8.35 20.46 2.15
N SER A 5 7.23 21.01 1.68
CA SER A 5 5.94 20.33 1.75
C SER A 5 5.94 19.18 0.73
N GLU A 6 6.76 18.17 0.97
CA GLU A 6 6.78 16.95 0.16
C GLU A 6 5.54 16.13 0.48
N LEU A 7 4.87 15.66 -0.58
CA LEU A 7 3.78 14.72 -0.47
C LEU A 7 4.30 13.46 0.20
N ARG A 8 3.83 13.20 1.42
CA ARG A 8 4.18 12.02 2.20
C ARG A 8 2.98 11.10 2.37
N LEU A 9 3.22 9.81 2.28
CA LEU A 9 2.25 8.80 2.66
C LEU A 9 2.13 8.80 4.19
N THR A 10 0.97 9.16 4.72
CA THR A 10 0.73 9.21 6.18
C THR A 10 0.07 7.94 6.70
N GLU A 11 -0.89 7.43 5.94
CA GLU A 11 -1.63 6.20 6.25
C GLU A 11 -2.09 5.51 4.97
N ILE A 12 -2.12 4.18 5.00
CA ILE A 12 -2.77 3.35 3.98
C ILE A 12 -3.97 2.68 4.64
N LYS A 13 -5.17 2.94 4.10
CA LYS A 13 -6.41 2.27 4.52
C LYS A 13 -6.82 1.27 3.44
N LEU A 14 -6.87 0.00 3.82
CA LEU A 14 -7.25 -1.12 2.95
C LEU A 14 -8.53 -1.72 3.49
N ALA A 15 -9.53 -1.90 2.63
CA ALA A 15 -10.76 -2.62 2.96
C ALA A 15 -11.22 -3.40 1.72
N GLY A 16 -11.58 -4.67 1.89
CA GLY A 16 -12.10 -5.51 0.80
C GLY A 16 -11.11 -5.74 -0.36
N PHE A 17 -9.78 -5.69 -0.12
CA PHE A 17 -8.77 -5.84 -1.17
C PHE A 17 -8.08 -7.21 -1.11
N LYS A 18 -8.41 -8.11 -2.05
CA LYS A 18 -7.90 -9.50 -2.13
C LYS A 18 -8.04 -10.23 -0.78
N SER A 19 -6.93 -10.55 -0.13
CA SER A 19 -6.88 -11.26 1.15
C SER A 19 -7.21 -10.36 2.36
N PHE A 20 -7.28 -9.04 2.19
CA PHE A 20 -7.68 -8.10 3.23
C PHE A 20 -9.19 -7.88 3.19
N VAL A 21 -9.93 -8.86 3.72
CA VAL A 21 -11.40 -8.78 3.86
C VAL A 21 -11.76 -7.74 4.93
N ASP A 22 -11.06 -7.78 6.07
CA ASP A 22 -11.24 -6.84 7.16
C ASP A 22 -10.53 -5.49 6.88
N PRO A 23 -11.08 -4.37 7.36
CA PRO A 23 -10.45 -3.08 7.23
C PRO A 23 -9.14 -3.03 8.02
N VAL A 24 -8.04 -2.71 7.34
CA VAL A 24 -6.70 -2.56 7.92
C VAL A 24 -6.20 -1.14 7.67
N THR A 25 -5.72 -0.49 8.73
CA THR A 25 -5.04 0.80 8.64
C THR A 25 -3.56 0.61 8.97
N ILE A 26 -2.70 0.97 8.02
CA ILE A 26 -1.25 0.90 8.16
C ILE A 26 -0.74 2.34 8.25
N ALA A 27 -0.28 2.73 9.43
CA ALA A 27 0.33 4.05 9.62
C ALA A 27 1.78 4.05 9.10
N THR A 28 2.18 5.10 8.40
CA THR A 28 3.54 5.27 7.85
C THR A 28 4.18 6.55 8.40
N PRO A 29 4.58 6.56 9.69
CA PRO A 29 5.02 7.79 10.38
C PRO A 29 6.45 8.24 10.02
N GLY A 30 7.25 7.39 9.39
CA GLY A 30 8.66 7.66 9.08
C GLY A 30 8.94 7.73 7.58
N GLN A 31 10.12 8.24 7.24
CA GLN A 31 10.61 8.29 5.85
C GLN A 31 10.86 6.90 5.25
N LEU A 32 11.08 5.89 6.10
CA LEU A 32 11.28 4.50 5.72
C LEU A 32 10.36 3.61 6.55
N VAL A 33 9.52 2.82 5.88
CA VAL A 33 8.60 1.86 6.51
C VAL A 33 8.80 0.48 5.89
N GLY A 34 9.04 -0.51 6.74
CA GLY A 34 9.16 -1.91 6.32
C GLY A 34 7.87 -2.68 6.59
N ILE A 35 7.34 -3.36 5.56
CA ILE A 35 6.20 -4.27 5.70
C ILE A 35 6.74 -5.70 5.81
N VAL A 36 6.58 -6.34 6.96
CA VAL A 36 7.05 -7.70 7.25
C VAL A 36 5.93 -8.59 7.77
N GLY A 37 6.11 -9.91 7.68
CA GLY A 37 5.11 -10.89 8.09
C GLY A 37 5.27 -12.25 7.40
N PRO A 38 4.50 -13.27 7.81
CA PRO A 38 4.58 -14.62 7.25
C PRO A 38 4.31 -14.70 5.74
N ASN A 39 4.79 -15.74 5.08
CA ASN A 39 4.43 -15.99 3.67
C ASN A 39 2.92 -16.21 3.56
N GLY A 40 2.28 -15.55 2.58
CA GLY A 40 0.83 -15.62 2.38
C GLY A 40 -0.01 -14.64 3.22
N CYS A 41 0.56 -13.84 4.13
CA CYS A 41 -0.23 -12.88 4.94
C CYS A 41 -0.71 -11.64 4.18
N GLY A 42 -0.48 -11.55 2.87
CA GLY A 42 -0.96 -10.45 2.04
C GLY A 42 -0.03 -9.23 1.91
N LYS A 43 1.25 -9.31 2.31
CA LYS A 43 2.22 -8.19 2.16
C LYS A 43 2.25 -7.62 0.73
N SER A 44 2.32 -8.49 -0.29
CA SER A 44 2.32 -8.07 -1.69
C SER A 44 1.00 -7.40 -2.09
N ASN A 45 -0.13 -7.78 -1.47
CA ASN A 45 -1.42 -7.15 -1.73
C ASN A 45 -1.44 -5.69 -1.24
N VAL A 46 -0.67 -5.33 -0.20
CA VAL A 46 -0.56 -3.92 0.24
C VAL A 46 0.11 -3.08 -0.84
N ILE A 47 1.21 -3.58 -1.41
CA ILE A 47 1.92 -2.90 -2.50
C ILE A 47 1.05 -2.84 -3.76
N ASP A 48 0.36 -3.92 -4.09
CA ASP A 48 -0.58 -3.97 -5.22
C ASP A 48 -1.72 -2.94 -5.06
N ALA A 49 -2.25 -2.78 -3.84
CA ALA A 49 -3.31 -1.82 -3.57
C ALA A 49 -2.82 -0.37 -3.71
N VAL A 50 -1.62 -0.06 -3.22
CA VAL A 50 -1.00 1.27 -3.39
C VAL A 50 -0.78 1.55 -4.88
N ARG A 51 -0.21 0.58 -5.62
CA ARG A 51 -0.05 0.67 -7.08
C ARG A 51 -1.39 0.88 -7.80
N TRP A 52 -2.42 0.13 -7.42
CA TRP A 52 -3.76 0.25 -7.96
C TRP A 52 -4.35 1.66 -7.78
N VAL A 53 -4.23 2.24 -6.58
CA VAL A 53 -4.74 3.58 -6.27
C VAL A 53 -3.94 4.69 -6.96
N LEU A 54 -2.64 4.51 -7.14
CA LEU A 54 -1.76 5.47 -7.83
C LEU A 54 -1.97 5.50 -9.36
N GLY A 55 -2.87 4.68 -9.91
CA GLY A 55 -3.21 4.69 -11.33
C GLY A 55 -2.46 3.65 -12.16
N GLU A 56 -1.81 2.64 -11.56
CA GLU A 56 -1.45 1.41 -12.27
C GLU A 56 -2.71 0.55 -12.54
N SER A 57 -3.69 1.15 -13.23
CA SER A 57 -4.79 0.47 -13.89
C SER A 57 -4.32 -0.12 -15.23
N LYS A 58 -3.19 -0.83 -15.23
CA LYS A 58 -2.87 -1.77 -16.31
C LYS A 58 -3.44 -3.13 -15.94
N ALA A 59 -4.71 -3.32 -16.27
CA ALA A 59 -5.33 -4.64 -16.39
C ALA A 59 -4.50 -5.60 -17.29
N SER A 60 -3.56 -5.07 -18.08
CA SER A 60 -2.62 -5.82 -18.93
C SER A 60 -1.45 -6.48 -18.19
N ALA A 61 -1.19 -6.17 -16.91
CA ALA A 61 -0.12 -6.83 -16.14
C ALA A 61 -0.63 -7.99 -15.24
N LEU A 62 -1.95 -8.20 -15.19
CA LEU A 62 -2.60 -9.30 -14.47
C LEU A 62 -2.94 -10.50 -15.38
N ARG A 63 -2.61 -10.40 -16.67
CA ARG A 63 -2.67 -11.51 -17.64
C ARG A 63 -1.36 -11.55 -18.44
N GLY A 64 -0.37 -12.25 -17.89
CA GLY A 64 0.94 -12.50 -18.49
C GLY A 64 1.79 -13.31 -17.53
#